data_AF-A0A0F9AV26-F1
#
_entry.id   AF-A0A0F9AV26-F1
#
_cell.length_a   1.000
_cell.length_b   1.000
_cell.length_c   1.000
_cell.angle_alpha   90.00
_cell.angle_beta   90.00
_cell.angle_gamma   90.00
#
_symmetry.space_group_name_H-M   'P 1'
#
loop_
_entity.id
_entity.type
_entity.pdbx_description
1 polymer ?
#
loop_
_entity_poly.entity_id
_entity_poly.type
_entity_poly.pdbx_seq_one_letter_code
_entity_poly.pdbx_strand_id
1 'polypeptide(L)'
;MPEAIGAMGRAQAQRQLAAGAVAAARAAGKRSHWPAAVASAEEALRIYPGLGEARVLLEQARRRAAEALLAEATGLLAQGRADQAERRLRRALGFQPDLAGAQSGLAGIYRSRGDRAAEAGHWGRGWLWYAKATEALPSPADVQRVEQARRKVFDRISLAVHVPVTDVWGGRSDRADSLGRTVQQELARRTPPFVKISSSGPPDKGAMVATVVLGRLDVRTERTGSTQHKHVYTWARDVPNPELDRLRRDLGSARRYLMLDLHRYRRRCTHCRGTGRHRCKRCAGTGKVVCNNCQGKGKLTCKRCGGDGIKDNGEQCKRCKGTGQAVCLICKGTTRRLCPQCSRGGERRGWVVCPRCRGTGRLHRMTLH
;
A
#
# COMPACT_ATOMS: atom_id res chain seq x y z
N MET A 1 -11.31 17.57 -40.33
CA MET A 1 -12.73 17.18 -40.09
C MET A 1 -12.99 15.67 -39.96
N PRO A 2 -12.50 14.75 -40.82
CA PRO A 2 -12.86 13.31 -40.73
C PRO A 2 -12.36 12.56 -39.48
N GLU A 3 -11.18 12.93 -38.98
CA GLU A 3 -10.59 12.32 -37.77
C GLU A 3 -11.34 12.73 -36.49
N ALA A 4 -11.87 13.96 -36.46
CA ALA A 4 -12.72 14.45 -35.38
C ALA A 4 -14.07 13.70 -35.34
N ILE A 5 -14.72 13.52 -36.49
CA ILE A 5 -15.98 12.76 -36.61
C ILE A 5 -15.78 11.30 -36.18
N GLY A 6 -14.67 10.66 -36.59
CA GLY A 6 -14.34 9.29 -36.16
C GLY A 6 -13.98 9.16 -34.68
N ALA A 7 -13.42 10.20 -34.06
CA ALA A 7 -13.16 10.24 -32.62
C ALA A 7 -14.45 10.47 -31.82
N MET A 8 -15.32 11.38 -32.27
CA MET A 8 -16.64 11.62 -31.70
C MET A 8 -17.51 10.37 -31.75
N GLY A 9 -17.57 9.66 -32.89
CA GLY A 9 -18.33 8.41 -33.00
C GLY A 9 -17.87 7.30 -32.05
N ARG A 10 -16.55 7.18 -31.80
CA ARG A 10 -16.01 6.23 -30.81
C ARG A 10 -16.32 6.65 -29.38
N ALA A 11 -16.20 7.94 -29.07
CA ALA A 11 -16.55 8.48 -27.75
C ALA A 11 -18.04 8.30 -27.46
N GLN A 12 -18.91 8.49 -28.46
CA GLN A 12 -20.35 8.29 -28.34
C GLN A 12 -20.71 6.82 -28.15
N ALA A 13 -20.07 5.91 -28.88
CA ALA A 13 -20.24 4.46 -28.66
C ALA A 13 -19.77 4.02 -27.27
N GLN A 14 -18.64 4.54 -26.77
CA GLN A 14 -18.18 4.27 -25.40
C GLN A 14 -19.12 4.84 -24.34
N ARG A 15 -19.69 6.03 -24.58
CA ARG A 15 -20.69 6.63 -23.70
C ARG A 15 -21.97 5.81 -23.64
N GLN A 16 -22.43 5.27 -24.77
CA GLN A 16 -23.58 4.35 -24.81
C GLN A 16 -23.30 3.03 -24.07
N LEU A 17 -22.09 2.48 -24.20
CA LEU A 17 -21.69 1.29 -23.43
C LEU A 17 -21.64 1.56 -21.92
N ALA A 18 -21.21 2.75 -21.51
CA ALA A 18 -21.20 3.16 -20.10
C ALA A 18 -22.62 3.41 -19.55
N ALA A 19 -23.60 3.78 -20.39
CA ALA A 19 -24.97 4.06 -19.96
C ALA A 19 -25.65 2.85 -19.29
N GLY A 20 -25.36 1.62 -19.74
CA GLY A 20 -25.86 0.41 -19.11
C GLY A 20 -25.37 0.25 -17.67
N ALA A 21 -24.10 0.57 -17.41
CA ALA A 21 -23.51 0.53 -16.08
C ALA A 21 -24.07 1.65 -15.17
N VAL A 22 -24.33 2.84 -15.72
CA VAL A 22 -25.04 3.91 -15.00
C VAL A 22 -26.46 3.49 -14.62
N ALA A 23 -27.20 2.85 -15.53
CA ALA A 23 -28.54 2.35 -15.25
C ALA A 23 -28.53 1.27 -14.15
N ALA A 24 -27.57 0.34 -14.21
CA ALA A 24 -27.38 -0.68 -13.17
C ALA A 24 -27.06 -0.04 -11.81
N ALA A 25 -26.23 1.01 -11.79
CA ALA A 25 -25.89 1.72 -10.58
C ALA A 25 -27.11 2.44 -9.97
N ARG A 26 -27.94 3.10 -10.79
CA ARG A 26 -29.21 3.70 -10.36
C ARG A 26 -30.18 2.63 -9.81
N ALA A 27 -30.30 1.50 -10.49
CA ALA A 27 -31.18 0.41 -10.07
C ALA A 27 -30.74 -0.19 -8.72
N ALA A 28 -29.44 -0.39 -8.53
CA ALA A 28 -28.88 -0.85 -7.25
C ALA A 28 -29.13 0.17 -6.13
N GLY A 29 -28.98 1.47 -6.41
CA GLY A 29 -29.28 2.55 -5.46
C GLY A 29 -30.75 2.58 -5.03
N LYS A 30 -31.69 2.39 -5.98
CA LYS A 30 -33.14 2.28 -5.67
C LYS A 30 -33.46 1.12 -4.74
N ARG A 31 -32.68 0.04 -4.80
CA ARG A 31 -32.82 -1.15 -3.93
C ARG A 31 -31.99 -1.04 -2.64
N SER A 32 -31.43 0.13 -2.35
CA SER A 32 -30.51 0.36 -1.22
C SER A 32 -29.29 -0.57 -1.19
N HIS A 33 -28.94 -1.18 -2.33
CA HIS A 33 -27.80 -2.09 -2.47
C HIS A 33 -26.55 -1.30 -2.85
N TRP A 34 -26.17 -0.37 -1.97
CA TRP A 34 -25.16 0.65 -2.22
C TRP A 34 -23.78 0.12 -2.65
N PRO A 35 -23.25 -1.00 -2.13
CA PRO A 35 -21.99 -1.55 -2.63
C PRO A 35 -22.03 -1.96 -4.11
N ALA A 36 -23.16 -2.48 -4.59
CA ALA A 36 -23.32 -2.79 -6.01
C ALA A 36 -23.52 -1.53 -6.85
N ALA A 37 -24.15 -0.50 -6.29
CA ALA A 37 -24.27 0.81 -6.93
C ALA A 37 -22.89 1.44 -7.14
N VAL A 38 -22.02 1.41 -6.13
CA VAL A 38 -20.62 1.85 -6.23
C VAL A 38 -19.88 1.07 -7.31
N ALA A 39 -19.92 -0.27 -7.28
CA ALA A 39 -19.22 -1.10 -8.26
C ALA A 39 -19.69 -0.82 -9.71
N SER A 40 -20.99 -0.60 -9.90
CA SER A 40 -21.57 -0.31 -11.21
C SER A 40 -21.21 1.10 -11.71
N ALA A 41 -21.12 2.08 -10.80
CA ALA A 41 -20.68 3.44 -11.14
C ALA A 41 -19.18 3.51 -11.47
N GLU A 42 -18.33 2.77 -10.73
CA GLU A 42 -16.91 2.62 -11.04
C GLU A 42 -16.70 1.93 -12.40
N GLU A 43 -17.51 0.93 -12.72
CA GLU A 43 -17.51 0.28 -14.03
C GLU A 43 -17.87 1.26 -15.15
N ALA A 44 -18.88 2.12 -14.96
CA ALA A 44 -19.23 3.15 -15.93
C ALA A 44 -18.06 4.11 -16.20
N LEU A 45 -17.36 4.56 -15.14
CA LEU A 45 -16.18 5.42 -15.26
C LEU A 45 -14.96 4.70 -15.84
N ARG A 46 -14.84 3.38 -15.65
CA ARG A 46 -13.82 2.56 -16.31
C ARG A 46 -14.03 2.48 -17.82
N ILE A 47 -15.29 2.40 -18.26
CA ILE A 47 -15.66 2.40 -19.68
C ILE A 47 -15.48 3.81 -20.28
N TYR A 48 -15.94 4.84 -19.59
CA TYR A 48 -15.85 6.23 -20.03
C TYR A 48 -15.52 7.20 -18.86
N PRO A 49 -14.22 7.52 -18.64
CA PRO A 49 -13.79 8.32 -17.48
C PRO A 49 -14.33 9.75 -17.41
N GLY A 50 -14.74 10.31 -18.56
CA GLY A 50 -15.32 11.65 -18.68
C GLY A 50 -16.82 11.72 -18.40
N LEU A 51 -17.45 10.63 -17.95
CA LEU A 51 -18.90 10.61 -17.72
C LEU A 51 -19.27 11.33 -16.43
N GLY A 52 -19.61 12.62 -16.52
CA GLY A 52 -19.95 13.46 -15.36
C GLY A 52 -21.06 12.86 -14.48
N GLU A 53 -22.14 12.36 -15.09
CA GLU A 53 -23.25 11.74 -14.36
C GLU A 53 -22.81 10.50 -13.53
N ALA A 54 -21.83 9.72 -14.02
CA ALA A 54 -21.34 8.55 -13.31
C ALA A 54 -20.45 8.93 -12.13
N ARG A 55 -19.73 10.07 -12.20
CA ARG A 55 -18.97 10.60 -11.06
C ARG A 55 -19.89 11.04 -9.93
N VAL A 56 -20.90 11.84 -10.24
CA VAL A 56 -21.90 12.30 -9.26
C VAL A 56 -22.58 11.09 -8.61
N LEU A 57 -22.97 10.10 -9.42
CA LEU A 57 -23.60 8.91 -8.90
C LEU A 57 -22.66 8.05 -8.05
N LEU A 58 -21.38 7.94 -8.41
CA LEU A 58 -20.38 7.25 -7.61
C LEU A 58 -20.19 7.89 -6.24
N GLU A 59 -20.07 9.22 -6.18
CA GLU A 59 -19.92 9.96 -4.92
C GLU A 59 -21.14 9.77 -4.01
N GLN A 60 -22.34 9.91 -4.56
CA GLN A 60 -23.58 9.66 -3.83
C GLN A 60 -23.66 8.20 -3.32
N ALA A 61 -23.34 7.23 -4.18
CA ALA A 61 -23.38 5.82 -3.82
C ALA A 61 -22.35 5.46 -2.73
N ARG A 62 -21.13 6.04 -2.78
CA ARG A 62 -20.09 5.84 -1.76
C ARG A 62 -20.55 6.40 -0.41
N ARG A 63 -21.07 7.62 -0.39
CA ARG A 63 -21.61 8.24 0.84
C ARG A 63 -22.71 7.37 1.45
N ARG A 64 -23.71 6.97 0.66
CA ARG A 64 -24.82 6.13 1.14
C ARG A 64 -24.35 4.74 1.60
N ALA A 65 -23.37 4.13 0.91
CA ALA A 65 -22.78 2.87 1.33
C ALA A 65 -22.06 2.99 2.67
N ALA A 66 -21.33 4.09 2.88
CA ALA A 66 -20.61 4.35 4.12
C ALA A 66 -21.59 4.57 5.29
N GLU A 67 -22.62 5.40 5.08
CA GLU A 67 -23.69 5.65 6.07
C GLU A 67 -24.44 4.36 6.46
N ALA A 68 -24.79 3.52 5.48
CA ALA A 68 -25.48 2.25 5.74
C ALA A 68 -24.61 1.27 6.55
N LEU A 69 -23.31 1.18 6.23
CA LEU A 69 -22.37 0.35 6.98
C LEU A 69 -22.13 0.87 8.40
N LEU A 70 -22.13 2.19 8.59
CA LEU A 70 -22.05 2.80 9.91
C LEU A 70 -23.28 2.44 10.75
N ALA A 71 -24.48 2.54 10.19
CA ALA A 71 -25.72 2.15 10.87
C ALA A 71 -25.76 0.65 11.23
N GLU A 72 -25.25 -0.22 10.35
CA GLU A 72 -25.10 -1.65 10.68
C GLU A 72 -24.10 -1.84 11.83
N ALA A 73 -22.97 -1.13 11.80
CA ALA A 73 -21.95 -1.22 12.83
C ALA A 73 -22.45 -0.75 14.21
N THR A 74 -23.22 0.33 14.29
CA THR A 74 -23.79 0.82 15.55
C THR A 74 -24.75 -0.20 16.15
N GLY A 75 -25.61 -0.82 15.32
CA GLY A 75 -26.48 -1.93 15.76
C GLY A 75 -25.69 -3.14 16.27
N LEU A 76 -24.60 -3.51 15.59
CA LEU A 76 -23.72 -4.59 16.04
C LEU A 76 -23.01 -4.27 17.37
N LEU A 77 -22.64 -3.01 17.59
CA LEU A 77 -22.04 -2.57 18.86
C LEU A 77 -23.03 -2.66 20.02
N ALA A 78 -24.29 -2.26 19.80
CA ALA A 78 -25.35 -2.40 20.80
C ALA A 78 -25.59 -3.88 21.20
N GLN A 79 -25.32 -4.82 20.28
CA GLN A 79 -25.38 -6.26 20.52
C GLN A 79 -24.08 -6.85 21.11
N GLY A 80 -23.08 -6.04 21.43
CA GLY A 80 -21.77 -6.50 21.91
C GLY A 80 -20.88 -7.18 20.84
N ARG A 81 -21.30 -7.17 19.57
CA ARG A 81 -20.61 -7.85 18.45
C ARG A 81 -19.50 -6.98 17.85
N ALA A 82 -18.55 -6.56 18.70
CA ALA A 82 -17.50 -5.59 18.36
C ALA A 82 -16.63 -6.01 17.15
N ASP A 83 -16.29 -7.29 17.01
CA ASP A 83 -15.47 -7.78 15.88
C ASP A 83 -16.18 -7.65 14.54
N GLN A 84 -17.51 -7.77 14.54
CA GLN A 84 -18.31 -7.64 13.33
C GLN A 84 -18.48 -6.16 12.99
N ALA A 85 -18.74 -5.32 14.00
CA ALA A 85 -18.82 -3.88 13.85
C ALA A 85 -17.51 -3.30 13.27
N GLU A 86 -16.34 -3.72 13.77
CA GLU A 86 -15.04 -3.29 13.24
C GLU A 86 -14.90 -3.53 11.73
N ARG A 87 -15.33 -4.71 11.25
CA ARG A 87 -15.30 -5.02 9.81
C ARG A 87 -16.19 -4.08 9.00
N ARG A 88 -17.38 -3.73 9.53
CA ARG A 88 -18.31 -2.79 8.89
C ARG A 88 -17.74 -1.37 8.85
N LEU A 89 -17.17 -0.89 9.96
CA LEU A 89 -16.56 0.43 10.05
C LEU A 89 -15.35 0.59 9.12
N ARG A 90 -14.46 -0.41 9.06
CA ARG A 90 -13.33 -0.38 8.10
C ARG A 90 -13.80 -0.35 6.66
N ARG A 91 -14.85 -1.09 6.34
CA ARG A 91 -15.45 -1.06 5.00
C ARG A 91 -16.10 0.30 4.70
N ALA A 92 -16.72 0.94 5.69
CA ALA A 92 -17.27 2.28 5.56
C ALA A 92 -16.18 3.32 5.26
N LEU A 93 -15.06 3.26 5.98
CA LEU A 93 -13.89 4.12 5.72
C LEU A 93 -13.25 3.87 4.35
N GLY A 94 -13.37 2.65 3.81
CA GLY A 94 -12.98 2.36 2.43
C GLY A 94 -13.81 3.10 1.38
N PHE A 95 -15.04 3.52 1.69
CA PHE A 95 -15.85 4.37 0.83
C PHE A 95 -15.69 5.87 1.13
N GLN A 96 -15.57 6.23 2.41
CA GLN A 96 -15.38 7.61 2.86
C GLN A 96 -14.35 7.66 4.00
N PRO A 97 -13.08 8.00 3.71
CA PRO A 97 -12.00 8.00 4.70
C PRO A 97 -12.24 8.95 5.90
N ASP A 98 -12.91 10.07 5.65
CA ASP A 98 -13.16 11.12 6.65
C ASP A 98 -14.51 10.96 7.38
N LEU A 99 -15.07 9.74 7.37
CA LEU A 99 -16.34 9.47 8.05
C LEU A 99 -16.13 9.46 9.57
N ALA A 100 -16.33 10.61 10.21
CA ALA A 100 -16.10 10.84 11.64
C ALA A 100 -16.78 9.79 12.55
N GLY A 101 -18.02 9.40 12.24
CA GLY A 101 -18.74 8.37 13.00
C GLY A 101 -18.04 7.00 12.97
N ALA A 102 -17.42 6.63 11.84
CA ALA A 102 -16.72 5.36 11.72
C ALA A 102 -15.33 5.39 12.38
N GLN A 103 -14.63 6.52 12.29
CA GLN A 103 -13.38 6.76 13.02
C GLN A 103 -13.60 6.68 14.53
N SER A 104 -14.61 7.39 15.04
CA SER A 104 -14.98 7.37 16.45
C SER A 104 -15.39 5.97 16.92
N GLY A 105 -16.19 5.24 16.12
CA GLY A 105 -16.58 3.87 16.43
C GLY A 105 -15.38 2.92 16.53
N LEU A 106 -14.40 3.02 15.62
CA LEU A 106 -13.18 2.21 15.70
C LEU A 106 -12.33 2.57 16.92
N ALA A 107 -12.14 3.85 17.19
CA ALA A 107 -11.41 4.31 18.37
C ALA A 107 -12.06 3.78 19.66
N GLY A 108 -13.39 3.80 19.77
CA GLY A 108 -14.14 3.21 20.87
C GLY A 108 -13.92 1.70 21.03
N ILE A 109 -13.99 0.93 19.93
CA ILE A 109 -13.73 -0.52 19.96
C ILE A 109 -12.31 -0.82 20.44
N TYR A 110 -11.31 -0.08 19.93
CA TYR A 110 -9.92 -0.30 20.30
C TYR A 110 -9.65 0.10 21.75
N ARG A 111 -10.20 1.22 22.23
CA ARG A 111 -10.16 1.59 23.66
C ARG A 111 -10.66 0.46 24.55
N SER A 112 -11.87 -0.02 24.31
CA SER A 112 -12.47 -1.11 25.11
C SER A 112 -11.64 -2.41 25.09
N ARG A 113 -10.95 -2.71 23.99
CA ARG A 113 -10.00 -3.85 23.94
C ARG A 113 -8.72 -3.57 24.71
N GLY A 114 -8.25 -2.32 24.69
CA GLY A 114 -7.10 -1.85 25.46
C GLY A 114 -7.38 -1.91 26.96
N ASP A 115 -8.53 -1.39 27.40
CA ASP A 115 -8.95 -1.36 28.80
C ASP A 115 -9.03 -2.78 29.37
N ARG A 116 -9.74 -3.70 28.68
CA ARG A 116 -9.80 -5.12 29.06
C ARG A 116 -8.43 -5.81 29.11
N ALA A 117 -7.52 -5.41 28.23
CA ALA A 117 -6.16 -5.95 28.25
C ALA A 117 -5.35 -5.41 29.44
N ALA A 118 -5.51 -4.13 29.77
CA ALA A 118 -4.88 -3.51 30.92
C ALA A 118 -5.40 -4.09 32.25
N GLU A 119 -6.72 -4.30 32.38
CA GLU A 119 -7.37 -4.95 33.52
C GLU A 119 -6.84 -6.37 33.75
N ALA A 120 -6.62 -7.12 32.67
CA ALA A 120 -6.00 -8.46 32.73
C ALA A 120 -4.47 -8.43 32.94
N GLY A 121 -3.86 -7.25 33.13
CA GLY A 121 -2.42 -7.09 33.33
C GLY A 121 -1.58 -7.27 32.05
N HIS A 122 -2.22 -7.36 30.87
CA HIS A 122 -1.58 -7.51 29.56
C HIS A 122 -1.23 -6.14 28.94
N TRP A 123 -0.37 -5.38 29.61
CA TRP A 123 -0.03 -4.00 29.25
C TRP A 123 0.54 -3.83 27.83
N GLY A 124 1.27 -4.81 27.29
CA GLY A 124 1.75 -4.76 25.91
C GLY A 124 0.62 -4.80 24.88
N ARG A 125 -0.42 -5.59 25.13
CA ARG A 125 -1.63 -5.65 24.30
C ARG A 125 -2.47 -4.39 24.47
N GLY A 126 -2.58 -3.88 25.69
CA GLY A 126 -3.20 -2.59 25.99
C GLY A 126 -2.57 -1.45 25.17
N TRP A 127 -1.24 -1.35 25.20
CA TRP A 127 -0.47 -0.35 24.46
C TRP A 127 -0.78 -0.36 22.94
N LEU A 128 -0.76 -1.54 22.31
CA LEU A 128 -1.08 -1.69 20.88
C LEU A 128 -2.51 -1.25 20.54
N TRP A 129 -3.47 -1.56 21.41
CA TRP A 129 -4.87 -1.16 21.19
C TRP A 129 -5.07 0.34 21.37
N TYR A 130 -4.45 0.96 22.38
CA TYR A 130 -4.51 2.41 22.55
C TYR A 130 -3.84 3.15 21.39
N ALA A 131 -2.72 2.63 20.85
CA ALA A 131 -2.09 3.20 19.66
C ALA A 131 -3.05 3.18 18.44
N LYS A 132 -3.72 2.05 18.21
CA LYS A 132 -4.75 1.94 17.15
C LYS A 132 -5.95 2.87 17.40
N ALA A 133 -6.32 3.13 18.65
CA ALA A 133 -7.38 4.07 18.96
C ALA A 133 -6.97 5.49 18.54
N THR A 134 -5.75 5.92 18.87
CA THR A 134 -5.18 7.22 18.48
C THR A 134 -5.03 7.36 16.96
N GLU A 135 -4.64 6.30 16.26
CA GLU A 135 -4.59 6.28 14.78
C GLU A 135 -5.98 6.43 14.16
N ALA A 136 -7.00 5.79 14.75
CA ALA A 136 -8.37 5.86 14.24
C ALA A 136 -8.99 7.24 14.48
N LEU A 137 -8.78 7.82 15.67
CA LEU A 137 -9.21 9.16 16.02
C LEU A 137 -8.30 9.73 17.12
N PRO A 138 -7.45 10.73 16.80
CA PRO A 138 -6.56 11.33 17.80
C PRO A 138 -7.33 11.92 18.99
N SER A 139 -6.97 11.50 20.20
CA SER A 139 -7.56 11.99 21.45
C SER A 139 -6.48 12.14 22.51
N PRO A 140 -6.40 13.27 23.25
CA PRO A 140 -5.45 13.44 24.35
C PRO A 140 -5.54 12.34 25.41
N ALA A 141 -6.77 11.87 25.69
CA ALA A 141 -7.01 10.80 26.64
C ALA A 141 -6.43 9.44 26.17
N ASP A 142 -6.41 9.19 24.86
CA ASP A 142 -5.85 7.94 24.31
C ASP A 142 -4.32 8.02 24.22
N VAL A 143 -3.77 9.20 23.92
CA VAL A 143 -2.32 9.47 24.04
C VAL A 143 -1.84 9.21 25.48
N GLN A 144 -2.58 9.68 26.48
CA GLN A 144 -2.23 9.44 27.88
C GLN A 144 -2.27 7.94 28.24
N ARG A 145 -3.26 7.19 27.73
CA ARG A 145 -3.34 5.73 27.90
C ARG A 145 -2.17 5.00 27.23
N VAL A 146 -1.78 5.43 26.03
CA VAL A 146 -0.58 4.90 25.34
C VAL A 146 0.66 5.07 26.22
N GLU A 147 0.89 6.27 26.75
CA GLU A 147 2.06 6.56 27.60
C GLU A 147 2.00 5.80 28.93
N GLN A 148 0.82 5.66 29.54
CA GLN A 148 0.65 4.86 30.74
C GLN A 148 0.96 3.38 30.48
N ALA A 149 0.40 2.79 29.42
CA ALA A 149 0.63 1.40 29.07
C ALA A 149 2.11 1.17 28.72
N ARG A 150 2.73 2.10 27.99
CA ARG A 150 4.16 2.11 27.71
C ARG A 150 4.96 2.06 29.01
N ARG A 151 4.73 2.99 29.96
CA ARG A 151 5.42 2.97 31.26
C ARG A 151 5.29 1.62 31.97
N LYS A 152 4.08 1.05 32.06
CA LYS A 152 3.85 -0.26 32.67
C LYS A 152 4.56 -1.42 31.97
N VAL A 153 4.70 -1.37 30.65
CA VAL A 153 5.51 -2.33 29.90
C VAL A 153 6.98 -2.16 30.24
N PHE A 154 7.48 -0.92 30.21
CA PHE A 154 8.87 -0.59 30.51
C PHE A 154 9.27 -0.96 31.94
N ASP A 155 8.40 -0.75 32.92
CA ASP A 155 8.63 -1.17 34.31
C ASP A 155 8.83 -2.69 34.42
N ARG A 156 8.07 -3.48 33.65
CA ARG A 156 8.17 -4.96 33.69
C ARG A 156 9.40 -5.53 32.99
N ILE A 157 9.95 -4.82 32.01
CA ILE A 157 11.20 -5.21 31.33
C ILE A 157 12.40 -4.46 31.90
N SER A 158 12.20 -3.69 32.97
CA SER A 158 13.25 -2.85 33.51
C SER A 158 14.37 -3.71 34.08
N LEU A 159 15.57 -3.53 33.54
CA LEU A 159 16.76 -4.27 33.94
C LEU A 159 17.56 -3.41 34.92
N ALA A 160 17.63 -3.82 36.18
CA ALA A 160 18.55 -3.20 37.13
C ALA A 160 19.96 -3.77 36.94
N VAL A 161 20.91 -2.91 36.59
CA VAL A 161 22.33 -3.25 36.44
C VAL A 161 23.09 -2.58 37.57
N HIS A 162 23.70 -3.38 38.43
CA HIS A 162 24.48 -2.91 39.57
C HIS A 162 25.97 -2.92 39.21
N VAL A 163 26.58 -1.74 39.25
CA VAL A 163 28.00 -1.53 38.92
C VAL A 163 28.73 -1.04 40.17
N PRO A 164 29.07 -1.94 41.11
CA PRO A 164 29.86 -1.55 42.26
C PRO A 164 31.30 -1.26 41.81
N VAL A 165 31.81 -0.08 42.18
CA VAL A 165 33.22 0.25 42.05
C VAL A 165 33.83 0.19 43.44
N THR A 166 34.77 -0.72 43.63
CA THR A 166 35.52 -0.89 44.87
C THR A 166 36.99 -0.52 44.67
N ASP A 167 37.70 -0.29 45.75
CA ASP A 167 39.16 -0.18 45.74
C ASP A 167 39.84 -1.56 45.56
N VAL A 168 41.18 -1.57 45.59
CA VAL A 168 42.04 -2.76 45.41
C VAL A 168 41.84 -3.85 46.47
N TRP A 169 41.24 -3.52 47.61
CA TRP A 169 40.95 -4.45 48.71
C TRP A 169 39.47 -4.85 48.76
N GLY A 170 38.66 -4.39 47.80
CA GLY A 170 37.22 -4.63 47.78
C GLY A 170 36.42 -3.70 48.70
N GLY A 171 37.05 -2.67 49.26
CA GLY A 171 36.43 -1.67 50.11
C GLY A 171 35.76 -0.53 49.31
N ARG A 172 34.88 0.21 49.99
CA ARG A 172 34.40 1.50 49.49
C ARG A 172 35.39 2.59 49.90
N SER A 173 35.72 3.47 48.96
CA SER A 173 36.54 4.66 49.19
C SER A 173 35.97 5.83 48.38
N ASP A 174 36.24 7.07 48.81
CA ASP A 174 35.77 8.28 48.11
C ASP A 174 36.16 8.29 46.63
N ARG A 175 37.36 7.77 46.32
CA ARG A 175 37.87 7.62 44.95
C ARG A 175 37.10 6.57 44.16
N ALA A 176 36.80 5.43 44.77
CA ALA A 176 35.99 4.37 44.16
C ALA A 176 34.54 4.85 43.92
N ASP A 177 33.94 5.58 44.86
CA ASP A 177 32.59 6.14 44.73
C ASP A 177 32.52 7.27 43.67
N SER A 178 33.57 8.09 43.56
CA SER A 178 33.69 9.11 42.50
C SER A 178 33.81 8.48 41.11
N LEU A 179 34.63 7.43 40.98
CA LEU A 179 34.77 6.66 39.74
C LEU A 179 33.47 5.92 39.40
N GLY A 180 32.79 5.32 40.39
CA GLY A 180 31.50 4.67 40.23
C GLY A 180 30.42 5.61 39.70
N ARG A 181 30.35 6.85 40.20
CA ARG A 181 29.45 7.89 39.67
C ARG A 181 29.77 8.25 38.21
N THR A 182 31.05 8.35 37.87
CA THR A 182 31.49 8.65 36.50
C THR A 182 31.12 7.54 35.53
N VAL A 183 31.41 6.29 35.90
CA VAL A 183 31.06 5.09 35.13
C VAL A 183 29.54 4.97 34.96
N GLN A 184 28.78 5.23 36.02
CA GLN A 184 27.31 5.23 35.96
C GLN A 184 26.78 6.28 34.99
N GLN A 185 27.32 7.51 35.01
CA GLN A 185 26.91 8.57 34.08
C GLN A 185 27.21 8.22 32.62
N GLU A 186 28.40 7.66 32.34
CA GLU A 186 28.76 7.26 30.98
C GLU A 186 27.95 6.07 30.47
N LEU A 187 27.71 5.07 31.32
CA LEU A 187 26.87 3.95 30.94
C LEU A 187 25.42 4.41 30.74
N ALA A 188 24.87 5.28 31.60
CA ALA A 188 23.52 5.81 31.49
C ALA A 188 23.27 6.57 30.18
N ARG A 189 24.30 7.25 29.63
CA ARG A 189 24.22 7.92 28.32
C ARG A 189 24.10 6.95 27.15
N ARG A 190 24.59 5.72 27.30
CA ARG A 190 24.67 4.72 26.23
C ARG A 190 23.66 3.59 26.38
N THR A 191 23.09 3.42 27.58
CA THR A 191 22.11 2.36 27.84
C THR A 191 20.71 2.76 27.41
N PRO A 192 19.95 1.83 26.81
CA PRO A 192 18.54 2.03 26.51
C PRO A 192 17.73 2.40 27.77
N PRO A 193 16.63 3.16 27.65
CA PRO A 193 15.84 3.66 28.78
C PRO A 193 15.15 2.56 29.62
N PHE A 194 15.13 1.31 29.16
CA PHE A 194 14.64 0.17 29.95
C PHE A 194 15.73 -0.45 30.85
N VAL A 195 16.98 0.01 30.77
CA VAL A 195 18.07 -0.43 31.64
C VAL A 195 18.32 0.65 32.70
N LYS A 196 18.09 0.32 33.97
CA LYS A 196 18.36 1.19 35.11
C LYS A 196 19.73 0.83 35.68
N ILE A 197 20.65 1.78 35.72
CA ILE A 197 21.99 1.57 36.25
C ILE A 197 22.07 2.13 37.66
N SER A 198 22.47 1.30 38.63
CA SER A 198 22.75 1.70 40.01
C SER A 198 24.21 1.44 40.35
N SER A 199 24.81 2.33 41.14
CA SER A 199 26.15 2.18 41.72
C SER A 199 26.12 1.79 43.21
N SER A 200 24.94 1.67 43.82
CA SER A 200 24.78 1.44 45.26
C SER A 200 23.78 0.32 45.60
N GLY A 201 24.11 -0.41 46.66
CA GLY A 201 23.27 -1.43 47.30
C GLY A 201 23.36 -2.84 46.67
N PRO A 202 23.20 -3.91 47.49
CA PRO A 202 22.99 -5.25 46.97
C PRO A 202 21.67 -5.32 46.17
N PRO A 203 21.54 -6.25 45.20
CA PRO A 203 20.30 -6.42 44.45
C PRO A 203 19.13 -6.80 45.36
N ASP A 204 17.91 -6.47 44.94
CA ASP A 204 16.68 -6.79 45.67
C ASP A 204 16.56 -8.30 45.96
N LYS A 205 15.96 -8.65 47.11
CA LYS A 205 15.73 -10.05 47.51
C LYS A 205 14.86 -10.76 46.44
N GLY A 206 15.45 -11.73 45.74
CA GLY A 206 14.80 -12.53 44.69
C GLY A 206 15.41 -12.40 43.29
N ALA A 207 16.33 -11.48 43.06
CA ALA A 207 17.02 -11.34 41.78
C ALA A 207 18.01 -12.49 41.53
N MET A 208 17.97 -13.14 40.35
CA MET A 208 19.05 -14.03 39.92
C MET A 208 20.28 -13.20 39.55
N VAL A 209 21.33 -13.29 40.35
CA VAL A 209 22.56 -12.49 40.22
C VAL A 209 23.61 -13.28 39.44
N ALA A 210 24.04 -12.77 38.29
CA ALA A 210 25.19 -13.27 37.55
C ALA A 210 26.36 -12.28 37.66
N THR A 211 27.44 -12.72 38.29
CA THR A 211 28.66 -11.94 38.50
C THR A 211 29.64 -12.19 37.37
N VAL A 212 30.00 -11.16 36.60
CA VAL A 212 31.06 -11.20 35.59
C VAL A 212 32.24 -10.38 36.10
N VAL A 213 33.37 -11.06 36.34
CA VAL A 213 34.64 -10.42 36.66
C VAL A 213 35.36 -10.15 35.34
N LEU A 214 35.38 -8.90 34.88
CA LEU A 214 36.20 -8.53 33.72
C LEU A 214 37.65 -8.38 34.16
N GLY A 215 38.51 -9.29 33.71
CA GLY A 215 39.95 -9.15 33.86
C GLY A 215 40.49 -8.08 32.91
N ARG A 216 40.92 -6.95 33.48
CA ARG A 216 41.68 -5.83 32.88
C ARG A 216 40.86 -4.80 32.07
N LEU A 217 40.81 -3.58 32.61
CA LEU A 217 40.46 -2.36 31.88
C LEU A 217 41.66 -1.41 31.97
N ASP A 218 42.40 -1.23 30.88
CA ASP A 218 43.54 -0.31 30.82
C ASP A 218 43.04 1.14 30.72
N VAL A 219 43.19 1.90 31.80
CA VAL A 219 42.93 3.34 31.81
C VAL A 219 44.26 4.06 31.59
N ARG A 220 44.47 4.62 30.40
CA ARG A 220 45.64 5.47 30.11
C ARG A 220 45.34 6.90 30.55
N THR A 221 46.03 7.38 31.57
CA THR A 221 46.11 8.81 31.89
C THR A 221 47.38 9.41 31.28
N GLU A 222 47.29 10.62 30.73
CA GLU A 222 48.45 11.34 30.19
C GLU A 222 49.40 11.70 31.34
N ARG A 223 50.59 11.09 31.29
CA ARG A 223 51.74 11.19 32.21
C ARG A 223 51.71 10.28 33.46
N THR A 224 52.48 9.20 33.28
CA THR A 224 53.20 8.35 34.26
C THR A 224 52.38 7.45 35.21
N GLY A 225 52.14 6.21 34.74
CA GLY A 225 51.90 5.02 35.58
C GLY A 225 50.65 4.22 35.19
N SER A 226 50.81 2.98 34.67
CA SER A 226 49.68 2.05 34.53
C SER A 226 49.38 1.43 35.89
N THR A 227 48.14 1.54 36.38
CA THR A 227 47.69 0.84 37.59
C THR A 227 46.58 -0.15 37.22
N GLN A 228 46.79 -1.42 37.57
CA GLN A 228 45.83 -2.51 37.33
C GLN A 228 44.78 -2.53 38.44
N HIS A 229 43.53 -2.23 38.12
CA HIS A 229 42.41 -2.40 39.06
C HIS A 229 41.43 -3.47 38.56
N LYS A 230 41.04 -4.36 39.46
CA LYS A 230 40.13 -5.49 39.21
C LYS A 230 38.71 -5.04 39.57
N HIS A 231 37.80 -5.01 38.60
CA HIS A 231 36.42 -4.57 38.80
C HIS A 231 35.44 -5.72 38.55
N VAL A 232 34.45 -5.87 39.44
CA VAL A 232 33.46 -6.96 39.43
C VAL A 232 32.09 -6.36 39.14
N TYR A 233 31.39 -6.87 38.12
CA TYR A 233 30.08 -6.37 37.68
C TYR A 233 29.02 -7.45 37.87
N THR A 234 27.81 -7.07 38.28
CA THR A 234 26.71 -8.03 38.54
C THR A 234 25.45 -7.64 37.77
N TRP A 235 24.88 -8.58 37.02
CA TRP A 235 23.64 -8.40 36.27
C TRP A 235 22.57 -9.41 36.69
N ALA A 236 21.29 -9.02 36.67
CA ALA A 236 20.17 -9.88 37.01
C ALA A 236 19.03 -9.75 36.00
N ARG A 237 18.29 -10.84 35.70
CA ARG A 237 17.24 -10.87 34.68
C ARG A 237 15.99 -11.61 35.15
N ASP A 238 14.82 -11.02 34.89
CA ASP A 238 13.51 -11.68 34.91
C ASP A 238 12.67 -11.21 33.71
N VAL A 239 12.44 -12.04 32.68
CA VAL A 239 11.30 -11.82 31.76
C VAL A 239 10.89 -13.10 31.01
N PRO A 240 9.70 -13.67 31.27
CA PRO A 240 8.93 -14.36 30.23
C PRO A 240 8.06 -13.33 29.48
N ASN A 241 8.10 -13.31 28.14
CA ASN A 241 7.14 -12.56 27.32
C ASN A 241 5.91 -13.46 27.07
N PRO A 242 4.79 -13.28 27.80
CA PRO A 242 3.64 -14.19 27.74
C PRO A 242 2.89 -14.14 26.40
N GLU A 243 3.19 -13.19 25.51
CA GLU A 243 2.52 -13.02 24.22
C GLU A 243 3.35 -13.54 23.03
N LEU A 244 4.54 -14.12 23.27
CA LEU A 244 5.39 -14.64 22.20
C LEU A 244 4.66 -15.67 21.33
N ASP A 245 3.85 -16.53 21.94
CA ASP A 245 3.10 -17.56 21.23
C ASP A 245 1.91 -16.99 20.43
N ARG A 246 1.31 -15.89 20.89
CA ARG A 246 0.27 -15.21 20.13
C ARG A 246 0.85 -14.43 18.96
N LEU A 247 1.95 -13.71 19.16
CA LEU A 247 2.67 -13.00 18.10
C LEU A 247 3.11 -13.99 17.00
N ARG A 248 3.59 -15.18 17.40
CA ARG A 248 3.90 -16.29 16.47
C ARG A 248 2.67 -16.74 15.68
N ARG A 249 1.49 -16.86 16.32
CA ARG A 249 0.23 -17.21 15.64
C ARG A 249 -0.23 -16.14 14.64
N ASP A 250 -0.11 -14.87 14.99
CA ASP A 250 -0.51 -13.74 14.14
C ASP A 250 0.44 -13.61 12.94
N LEU A 251 1.76 -13.73 13.15
CA LEU A 251 2.76 -13.82 12.09
C LEU A 251 2.53 -15.03 11.18
N GLY A 252 2.18 -16.19 11.74
CA GLY A 252 1.82 -17.38 10.98
C GLY A 252 0.56 -17.18 10.13
N SER A 253 -0.40 -16.41 10.62
CA SER A 253 -1.63 -16.08 9.89
C SER A 253 -1.37 -15.08 8.76
N ALA A 254 -0.60 -14.02 9.03
CA ALA A 254 -0.16 -13.07 8.01
C ALA A 254 0.65 -13.76 6.89
N ARG A 255 1.56 -14.67 7.25
CA ARG A 255 2.31 -15.49 6.29
C ARG A 255 1.39 -16.37 5.43
N ARG A 256 0.35 -16.96 6.00
CA ARG A 256 -0.66 -17.75 5.25
C ARG A 256 -1.45 -16.88 4.26
N TYR A 257 -1.90 -15.70 4.67
CA TYR A 257 -2.58 -14.78 3.76
C TYR A 257 -1.68 -14.33 2.61
N LEU A 258 -0.43 -13.97 2.90
CA LEU A 258 0.55 -13.61 1.89
C LEU A 258 0.80 -14.78 0.91
N MET A 259 0.90 -16.01 1.41
CA MET A 259 1.05 -17.21 0.57
C MET A 259 -0.18 -17.47 -0.31
N LEU A 260 -1.39 -17.28 0.20
CA LEU A 260 -2.64 -17.41 -0.56
C LEU A 260 -2.74 -16.34 -1.65
N ASP A 261 -2.37 -15.10 -1.35
CA ASP A 261 -2.34 -14.01 -2.33
C ASP A 261 -1.26 -14.21 -3.39
N LEU A 262 -0.07 -14.70 -3.00
CA LEU A 262 0.97 -15.13 -3.93
C LEU A 262 0.51 -16.29 -4.82
N HIS A 263 -0.24 -17.24 -4.28
CA HIS A 263 -0.78 -18.37 -5.04
C HIS A 263 -1.87 -17.92 -6.02
N ARG A 264 -2.74 -16.98 -5.61
CA ARG A 264 -3.73 -16.32 -6.46
C ARG A 264 -3.07 -15.48 -7.55
N TYR A 265 -1.94 -14.84 -7.26
CA TYR A 265 -1.11 -14.12 -8.21
C TYR A 265 -0.41 -15.04 -9.21
N ARG A 266 0.03 -16.24 -8.79
CA ARG A 266 0.60 -17.26 -9.69
C ARG A 266 -0.43 -17.84 -10.67
N ARG A 267 -1.73 -17.64 -10.46
CA ARG A 267 -2.75 -18.12 -11.42
C ARG A 267 -2.60 -17.41 -12.76
N ARG A 268 -2.25 -18.21 -13.77
CA ARG A 268 -2.22 -17.77 -15.17
C ARG A 268 -3.56 -17.16 -15.52
N CYS A 269 -3.53 -15.98 -16.15
CA CYS A 269 -4.72 -15.36 -16.69
C CYS A 269 -5.38 -16.33 -17.67
N THR A 270 -6.59 -16.78 -17.36
CA THR A 270 -7.34 -17.75 -18.19
C THR A 270 -7.65 -17.18 -19.58
N HIS A 271 -7.74 -15.85 -19.68
CA HIS A 271 -8.07 -15.18 -20.93
C HIS A 271 -6.91 -15.24 -21.93
N CYS A 272 -5.69 -14.90 -21.52
CA CYS A 272 -4.50 -14.94 -22.38
C CYS A 272 -3.62 -16.18 -22.14
N ARG A 273 -4.09 -17.13 -21.32
CA ARG A 273 -3.36 -18.34 -20.90
C ARG A 273 -1.95 -18.06 -20.36
N GLY A 274 -1.78 -16.94 -19.66
CA GLY A 274 -0.47 -16.55 -19.11
C GLY A 274 0.41 -15.70 -20.03
N THR A 275 0.06 -15.50 -21.29
CA THR A 275 0.91 -14.80 -22.27
C THR A 275 0.89 -13.27 -22.14
N GLY A 276 -0.07 -12.72 -21.38
CA GLY A 276 -0.28 -11.29 -21.23
C GLY A 276 -0.86 -10.57 -22.46
N ARG A 277 -1.05 -11.27 -23.59
CA ARG A 277 -1.39 -10.66 -24.88
C ARG A 277 -2.36 -11.53 -25.69
N HIS A 278 -3.02 -10.94 -26.69
CA HIS A 278 -3.82 -11.67 -27.67
C HIS A 278 -3.42 -11.29 -29.08
N ARG A 279 -3.61 -12.22 -30.02
CA ARG A 279 -3.45 -11.94 -31.44
C ARG A 279 -4.43 -10.83 -31.84
N CYS A 280 -3.91 -9.78 -32.44
CA CYS A 280 -4.73 -8.65 -32.87
C CYS A 280 -5.70 -9.12 -33.96
N LYS A 281 -7.00 -9.11 -33.67
CA LYS A 281 -8.04 -9.56 -34.61
C LYS A 281 -8.01 -8.77 -35.92
N ARG A 282 -7.77 -7.46 -35.83
CA ARG A 282 -7.82 -6.54 -36.98
C ARG A 282 -6.73 -6.76 -38.02
N CYS A 283 -5.56 -7.27 -37.63
CA CYS A 283 -4.48 -7.60 -38.57
C CYS A 283 -4.13 -9.09 -38.57
N ALA A 284 -4.93 -9.91 -37.88
CA ALA A 284 -4.69 -11.35 -37.69
C ALA A 284 -3.26 -11.70 -37.24
N GLY A 285 -2.59 -10.82 -36.50
CA GLY A 285 -1.19 -11.03 -36.07
C GLY A 285 -0.11 -10.47 -36.98
N THR A 286 -0.45 -9.99 -38.18
CA THR A 286 0.54 -9.49 -39.16
C THR A 286 1.09 -8.10 -38.84
N GLY A 287 0.40 -7.34 -37.99
CA GLY A 287 0.79 -5.97 -37.63
C GLY A 287 0.49 -4.91 -38.71
N LYS A 288 0.04 -5.32 -39.89
CA LYS A 288 -0.33 -4.43 -41.01
C LYS A 288 -1.77 -4.71 -41.46
N VAL A 289 -2.43 -3.70 -42.00
CA VAL A 289 -3.77 -3.82 -42.59
C VAL A 289 -3.78 -3.18 -43.97
N VAL A 290 -4.69 -3.60 -44.84
CA VAL A 290 -4.89 -2.95 -46.14
C VAL A 290 -5.07 -1.45 -45.93
N CYS A 291 -4.39 -0.65 -46.75
CA CYS A 291 -4.49 0.79 -46.63
C CYS A 291 -5.85 1.24 -47.13
N ASN A 292 -6.78 1.53 -46.22
CA ASN A 292 -8.11 2.03 -46.58
C ASN A 292 -8.06 3.33 -47.39
N ASN A 293 -7.00 4.13 -47.24
CA ASN A 293 -6.89 5.40 -47.96
C ASN A 293 -6.80 5.17 -49.47
N CYS A 294 -5.99 4.21 -49.92
CA CYS A 294 -5.86 3.83 -51.33
C CYS A 294 -6.54 2.50 -51.67
N GLN A 295 -7.32 1.94 -50.74
CA GLN A 295 -7.96 0.63 -50.86
C GLN A 295 -7.00 -0.48 -51.33
N GLY A 296 -5.73 -0.43 -50.90
CA GLY A 296 -4.71 -1.40 -51.31
C GLY A 296 -4.05 -1.13 -52.66
N LYS A 297 -4.41 -0.07 -53.39
CA LYS A 297 -3.79 0.28 -54.67
C LYS A 297 -2.41 0.93 -54.55
N GLY A 298 -2.03 1.41 -53.36
CA GLY A 298 -0.76 2.11 -53.12
C GLY A 298 -0.68 3.53 -53.70
N LYS A 299 -1.56 3.87 -54.64
CA LYS A 299 -1.69 5.17 -55.31
C LYS A 299 -3.12 5.71 -55.19
N LEU A 300 -3.28 7.01 -55.34
CA LEU A 300 -4.54 7.75 -55.33
C LEU A 300 -4.65 8.60 -56.58
N THR A 301 -5.88 8.82 -57.05
CA THR A 301 -6.13 9.80 -58.11
C THR A 301 -5.62 11.17 -57.68
N CYS A 302 -4.86 11.82 -58.56
CA CYS A 302 -4.26 13.11 -58.26
C CYS A 302 -5.34 14.18 -58.16
N LYS A 303 -5.67 14.57 -56.92
CA LYS A 303 -6.70 15.58 -56.64
C LYS A 303 -6.46 16.94 -57.32
N ARG A 304 -5.24 17.23 -57.76
CA ARG A 304 -4.88 18.51 -58.38
C ARG A 304 -5.23 18.56 -59.87
N CYS A 305 -5.35 17.41 -60.54
CA CYS A 305 -5.66 17.34 -61.96
C CYS A 305 -6.81 16.38 -62.26
N GLY A 306 -7.63 16.04 -61.26
CA GLY A 306 -8.76 15.11 -61.44
C GLY A 306 -8.40 13.65 -61.74
N GLY A 307 -7.17 13.34 -62.17
CA GLY A 307 -6.79 12.06 -62.74
C GLY A 307 -6.17 12.17 -64.12
N ASP A 308 -6.29 13.32 -64.77
CA ASP A 308 -5.95 13.50 -66.20
C ASP A 308 -4.47 13.81 -66.43
N GLY A 309 -3.72 14.03 -65.35
CA GLY A 309 -2.28 14.32 -65.43
C GLY A 309 -1.95 15.74 -65.92
N ILE A 310 -2.96 16.52 -66.32
CA ILE A 310 -2.86 17.85 -66.91
C ILE A 310 -3.68 18.84 -66.06
N LYS A 311 -3.21 20.08 -65.90
CA LYS A 311 -3.97 21.14 -65.20
C LYS A 311 -4.89 21.88 -66.18
N ASP A 312 -5.80 22.69 -65.65
CA ASP A 312 -6.75 23.49 -66.45
C ASP A 312 -6.09 24.41 -67.50
N ASN A 313 -4.81 24.76 -67.32
CA ASN A 313 -4.02 25.57 -68.26
C ASN A 313 -3.21 24.74 -69.29
N GLY A 314 -3.49 23.44 -69.43
CA GLY A 314 -2.80 22.55 -70.40
C GLY A 314 -1.40 22.08 -69.97
N GLU A 315 -0.88 22.55 -68.83
CA GLU A 315 0.43 22.14 -68.33
C GLU A 315 0.41 20.77 -67.63
N GLN A 316 1.52 20.04 -67.72
CA GLN A 316 1.73 18.81 -66.97
C GLN A 316 1.60 19.05 -65.45
N CYS A 317 0.79 18.23 -64.79
CA CYS A 317 0.57 18.36 -63.35
C CYS A 317 1.84 17.99 -62.58
N LYS A 318 2.55 19.01 -62.08
CA LYS A 318 3.80 18.89 -61.31
C LYS A 318 3.72 17.94 -60.11
N ARG A 319 2.53 17.74 -59.52
CA ARG A 319 2.31 16.88 -58.34
C ARG A 319 2.34 15.39 -58.68
N CYS A 320 1.80 15.00 -59.83
CA CYS A 320 1.82 13.60 -60.31
C CYS A 320 2.78 13.39 -61.48
N LYS A 321 3.50 14.43 -61.90
CA LYS A 321 4.39 14.44 -63.08
C LYS A 321 3.71 13.83 -64.32
N GLY A 322 2.47 14.26 -64.59
CA GLY A 322 1.68 13.76 -65.73
C GLY A 322 1.03 12.39 -65.57
N THR A 323 1.32 11.62 -64.52
CA THR A 323 0.80 10.24 -64.38
C THR A 323 -0.67 10.14 -63.95
N GLY A 324 -1.32 11.26 -63.62
CA GLY A 324 -2.68 11.25 -63.06
C GLY A 324 -2.82 10.64 -61.65
N GLN A 325 -1.75 10.04 -61.10
CA GLN A 325 -1.77 9.30 -59.85
C GLN A 325 -0.70 9.81 -58.87
N ALA A 326 -1.07 9.96 -57.60
CA ALA A 326 -0.18 10.33 -56.52
C ALA A 326 0.08 9.14 -55.59
N VAL A 327 1.31 8.97 -55.12
CA VAL A 327 1.64 7.92 -54.14
C VAL A 327 0.85 8.17 -52.85
N CYS A 328 0.23 7.12 -52.32
CA CYS A 328 -0.54 7.24 -51.08
C CYS A 328 0.40 7.54 -49.91
N LEU A 329 0.32 8.76 -49.36
CA LEU A 329 1.20 9.22 -48.27
C LEU A 329 1.05 8.41 -46.98
N ILE A 330 -0.13 7.81 -46.75
CA ILE A 330 -0.43 7.03 -45.54
C ILE A 330 0.28 5.66 -45.55
N CYS A 331 0.41 5.01 -46.70
CA CYS A 331 1.15 3.74 -46.82
C CYS A 331 2.48 3.88 -47.57
N LYS A 332 2.84 5.08 -48.03
CA LYS A 332 4.03 5.36 -48.85
C LYS A 332 4.18 4.38 -50.02
N GLY A 333 3.09 4.07 -50.73
CA GLY A 333 3.11 3.13 -51.85
C GLY A 333 3.07 1.64 -51.49
N THR A 334 3.29 1.26 -50.23
CA THR A 334 3.41 -0.16 -49.81
C THR A 334 2.10 -0.96 -49.74
N THR A 335 0.99 -0.39 -50.24
CA THR A 335 -0.41 -0.93 -50.25
C THR A 335 -1.04 -1.25 -48.89
N ARG A 336 -0.23 -1.48 -47.85
CA ARG A 336 -0.63 -1.80 -46.48
C ARG A 336 -0.08 -0.74 -45.53
N ARG A 337 -0.86 -0.42 -44.51
CA ARG A 337 -0.44 0.49 -43.43
C ARG A 337 -0.30 -0.24 -42.12
N LEU A 338 0.42 0.35 -41.17
CA LEU A 338 0.51 -0.18 -39.81
C LEU A 338 -0.90 -0.29 -39.19
N CYS A 339 -1.15 -1.40 -38.50
CA CYS A 339 -2.43 -1.64 -37.86
C CYS A 339 -2.62 -0.64 -36.71
N PRO A 340 -3.61 0.26 -36.77
CA PRO A 340 -3.75 1.33 -35.78
C PRO A 340 -4.10 0.81 -34.37
N GLN A 341 -4.54 -0.45 -34.26
CA GLN A 341 -4.92 -1.07 -32.99
C GLN A 341 -3.74 -1.65 -32.20
N CYS A 342 -2.69 -2.12 -32.89
CA CYS A 342 -1.55 -2.80 -32.25
C CYS A 342 -0.20 -2.13 -32.51
N SER A 343 -0.17 -0.97 -33.19
CA SER A 343 1.09 -0.29 -33.55
C SER A 343 1.45 0.89 -32.64
N ARG A 344 0.63 1.21 -31.63
CA ARG A 344 0.85 2.33 -30.70
C ARG A 344 1.66 1.98 -29.45
N GLY A 345 1.85 0.70 -29.14
CA GLY A 345 2.66 0.24 -28.02
C GLY A 345 3.91 -0.45 -28.56
N GLY A 346 5.03 0.26 -28.60
CA GLY A 346 6.31 -0.25 -29.08
C GLY A 346 6.62 -1.61 -28.47
N GLU A 347 6.78 -2.61 -29.35
CA GLU A 347 7.71 -3.77 -29.25
C GLU A 347 7.21 -5.03 -29.95
N ARG A 348 5.90 -5.26 -30.16
CA ARG A 348 5.44 -6.41 -30.98
C ARG A 348 4.18 -6.10 -31.78
N ARG A 349 4.37 -5.68 -33.03
CA ARG A 349 3.28 -5.47 -34.00
C ARG A 349 2.49 -6.77 -34.19
N GLY A 350 1.16 -6.67 -34.25
CA GLY A 350 0.28 -7.83 -34.43
C GLY A 350 -0.37 -8.36 -33.15
N TRP A 351 -0.02 -7.83 -31.98
CA TRP A 351 -0.54 -8.28 -30.69
C TRP A 351 -1.15 -7.13 -29.90
N VAL A 352 -2.21 -7.42 -29.14
CA VAL A 352 -2.84 -6.47 -28.22
C VAL A 352 -2.67 -6.93 -26.79
N VAL A 353 -2.46 -5.96 -25.89
CA VAL A 353 -2.35 -6.22 -24.45
C VAL A 353 -3.65 -6.86 -23.97
N CYS A 354 -3.54 -7.94 -23.20
CA CYS A 354 -4.71 -8.59 -22.64
C CYS A 354 -5.43 -7.64 -21.68
N PRO A 355 -6.70 -7.28 -21.91
CA PRO A 355 -7.40 -6.28 -21.10
C PRO A 355 -7.63 -6.78 -19.67
N ARG A 356 -7.75 -8.10 -19.49
CA ARG A 356 -8.02 -8.73 -18.20
C ARG A 356 -6.82 -8.72 -17.25
N CYS A 357 -5.59 -8.81 -17.78
CA CYS A 357 -4.36 -8.79 -16.98
C CYS A 357 -3.47 -7.57 -17.24
N ARG A 358 -3.87 -6.69 -18.16
CA ARG A 358 -3.11 -5.49 -18.57
C ARG A 358 -1.65 -5.80 -18.94
N GLY A 359 -1.39 -6.95 -19.55
CA GLY A 359 -0.04 -7.31 -20.04
C GLY A 359 0.77 -8.20 -19.12
N THR A 360 0.35 -8.39 -17.86
CA THR A 360 1.12 -9.17 -16.87
C THR A 360 1.03 -10.68 -17.06
N GLY A 361 0.03 -11.16 -17.81
CA GLY A 361 -0.25 -12.59 -17.92
C GLY A 361 -0.92 -13.21 -16.67
N ARG A 362 -1.22 -12.40 -15.64
CA ARG A 362 -1.75 -12.86 -14.33
C ARG A 362 -2.99 -12.06 -13.92
N LEU A 363 -3.89 -12.64 -13.14
CA LEU A 363 -5.21 -12.06 -12.86
C LEU A 363 -5.20 -10.83 -11.93
N HIS A 364 -4.11 -10.59 -11.19
CA HIS A 364 -3.98 -9.43 -10.30
C HIS A 364 -2.62 -8.75 -10.47
N ARG A 365 -2.60 -7.42 -10.34
CA ARG A 365 -1.38 -6.60 -10.26
C ARG A 365 -1.13 -6.31 -8.78
N MET A 366 -0.06 -6.83 -8.21
CA MET A 366 0.42 -6.33 -6.92
C MET A 366 1.20 -5.04 -7.19
N THR A 367 0.66 -3.91 -6.75
CA THR A 367 1.48 -2.77 -6.34
C THR A 367 1.66 -2.94 -4.84
N LEU A 368 2.82 -3.45 -4.43
CA LEU A 368 3.26 -3.32 -3.04
C LEU A 368 3.66 -1.86 -2.89
N HIS A 369 2.94 -1.12 -2.06
CA HIS A 369 3.37 0.18 -1.54
C HIS A 369 4.00 -0.06 -0.17
#